data_AF-A0A0C3A4D3-F1
#
_entry.id   AF-A0A0C3A4D3-F1
#
_cell.length_a   1.000
_cell.length_b   1.000
_cell.length_c   1.000
_cell.angle_alpha   90.00
_cell.angle_beta   90.00
_cell.angle_gamma   90.00
#
_symmetry.space_group_name_H-M   'P 1'
#
loop_
_entity.id
_entity.type
_entity.pdbx_description
1 polymer ?
#
loop_
_entity_poly.entity_id
_entity_poly.type
_entity_poly.pdbx_seq_one_letter_code
_entity_poly.pdbx_strand_id
1 'polypeptide(L)'
;MLELSWEPHATVLANASSTGGLISALLHDLIKTAEIAISKLARVVYARDTRPSGPALVAALEDGLMAMGAEARNAGVITAPMIHYLVRAINTKGTKDSYGDDTEEGYYTKFSSAFNELIAGRPPRSPLVIDCANGVGAPAAKILSRYLQNSLPIELENTAFDIPGALNNACGADFVKVNQKLPPSLVNTRLLPLSSASS
;
A
#
# COMPACT_ATOMS: atom_id res chain seq x y z
N MET A 1 -10.75 -5.92 0.06
CA MET A 1 -10.16 -6.95 -0.82
C MET A 1 -11.13 -7.21 -1.95
N LEU A 2 -10.67 -7.91 -3.00
CA LEU A 2 -11.57 -8.44 -4.02
C LEU A 2 -12.62 -9.34 -3.34
N GLU A 3 -13.83 -9.36 -3.87
CA GLU A 3 -14.88 -10.28 -3.40
C GLU A 3 -14.47 -11.73 -3.67
N LEU A 4 -14.65 -12.63 -2.70
CA LEU A 4 -14.17 -14.02 -2.78
C LEU A 4 -14.71 -14.76 -4.01
N SER A 5 -15.94 -14.44 -4.44
CA SER A 5 -16.57 -15.03 -5.64
C SER A 5 -15.82 -14.71 -6.94
N TRP A 6 -14.95 -13.69 -6.94
CA TRP A 6 -14.16 -13.29 -8.11
C TRP A 6 -12.79 -13.98 -8.20
N GLU A 7 -12.32 -14.63 -7.13
CA GLU A 7 -11.02 -15.33 -7.13
C GLU A 7 -10.96 -16.48 -8.17
N PRO A 8 -12.02 -17.31 -8.34
CA PRO A 8 -12.03 -18.34 -9.38
C PRO A 8 -11.91 -17.74 -10.80
N HIS A 9 -12.55 -16.60 -11.06
CA HIS A 9 -12.45 -15.94 -12.37
C HIS A 9 -11.01 -15.53 -12.67
N ALA A 10 -10.32 -14.89 -11.72
CA ALA A 10 -8.91 -14.53 -11.88
C ALA A 10 -8.02 -15.78 -12.10
N THR A 11 -8.32 -16.87 -11.38
CA THR A 11 -7.60 -18.14 -11.50
C THR A 11 -7.76 -18.76 -12.89
N VAL A 12 -8.98 -18.77 -13.44
CA VAL A 12 -9.24 -19.30 -14.79
C VAL A 12 -8.48 -18.49 -15.84
N LEU A 13 -8.51 -17.16 -15.75
CA LEU A 13 -7.80 -16.30 -16.71
C LEU A 13 -6.29 -16.50 -16.66
N ALA A 14 -5.71 -16.58 -15.45
CA ALA A 14 -4.28 -16.79 -15.27
C ALA A 14 -3.79 -18.17 -15.77
N ASN A 15 -4.67 -19.18 -15.79
CA ASN A 15 -4.35 -20.55 -16.23
C ASN A 15 -4.68 -20.82 -17.70
N ALA A 16 -5.11 -19.82 -18.47
CA ALA A 16 -5.36 -19.98 -19.90
C ALA A 16 -4.07 -20.35 -20.65
N SER A 17 -4.06 -21.51 -21.32
CA SER A 17 -2.86 -22.07 -21.96
C SER A 17 -2.48 -21.40 -23.29
N SER A 18 -3.32 -20.51 -23.80
CA SER A 18 -3.11 -19.80 -25.06
C SER A 18 -3.92 -18.51 -25.09
N THR A 19 -3.56 -17.59 -25.99
CA THR A 19 -4.31 -16.36 -26.22
C THR A 19 -5.78 -16.64 -26.60
N GLY A 20 -6.03 -17.64 -27.44
CA GLY A 20 -7.40 -18.04 -27.80
C GLY A 20 -8.19 -18.57 -26.60
N GLY A 21 -7.53 -19.35 -25.74
CA GLY A 21 -8.12 -19.82 -24.47
C GLY A 21 -8.44 -18.67 -23.52
N LEU A 22 -7.55 -17.67 -23.42
CA LEU A 22 -7.77 -16.49 -22.58
C LEU A 22 -8.98 -15.68 -23.06
N ILE A 23 -9.09 -15.43 -24.36
CA ILE A 23 -10.23 -14.71 -24.95
C ILE A 23 -11.53 -15.48 -24.72
N SER A 24 -11.51 -16.81 -24.91
CA SER A 24 -12.67 -17.66 -24.65
C SER A 24 -13.11 -17.58 -23.18
N ALA A 25 -12.18 -17.68 -22.24
CA ALA A 25 -12.46 -17.57 -20.81
C ALA A 25 -13.02 -16.19 -20.43
N LEU A 26 -12.45 -15.11 -20.99
CA LEU A 26 -12.96 -13.75 -20.79
C LEU A 26 -14.42 -13.62 -21.26
N LEU A 27 -14.73 -14.06 -22.47
CA LEU A 27 -16.05 -13.89 -23.07
C LEU A 27 -17.11 -14.80 -22.44
N HIS A 28 -16.78 -16.08 -22.24
CA HIS A 28 -17.76 -17.09 -21.87
C HIS A 28 -17.83 -17.37 -20.37
N ASP A 29 -16.70 -17.31 -19.67
CA ASP A 29 -16.66 -17.69 -18.25
C ASP A 29 -16.74 -16.47 -17.32
N LEU A 30 -16.23 -15.32 -17.75
CA LEU A 30 -16.30 -14.08 -16.97
C LEU A 30 -17.43 -13.14 -17.43
N ILE A 31 -17.36 -12.58 -18.63
CA ILE A 31 -18.29 -11.53 -19.08
C ILE A 31 -19.74 -12.03 -19.09
N LYS A 32 -19.96 -13.23 -19.62
CA LYS A 32 -21.31 -13.82 -19.68
C LYS A 32 -21.82 -14.19 -18.29
N THR A 33 -21.01 -14.85 -17.46
CA THR A 33 -21.43 -15.33 -16.13
C THR A 33 -21.68 -14.19 -15.15
N ALA A 34 -20.83 -13.16 -15.19
CA ALA A 34 -20.95 -11.98 -14.31
C ALA A 34 -21.79 -10.85 -14.95
N GLU A 35 -22.44 -11.12 -16.09
CA GLU A 35 -23.32 -10.18 -16.81
C GLU A 35 -22.67 -8.79 -17.01
N ILE A 36 -21.39 -8.78 -17.39
CA ILE A 36 -20.59 -7.55 -17.47
C ILE A 36 -20.99 -6.74 -18.69
N ALA A 37 -21.48 -5.52 -18.45
CA ALA A 37 -21.75 -4.55 -19.51
C ALA A 37 -20.44 -3.96 -20.06
N ILE A 38 -19.87 -4.59 -21.09
CA ILE A 38 -18.60 -4.17 -21.74
C ILE A 38 -18.64 -2.76 -22.36
N SER A 39 -19.83 -2.17 -22.51
CA SER A 39 -20.00 -0.78 -22.96
C SER A 39 -19.66 0.26 -21.89
N LYS A 40 -19.58 -0.14 -20.62
CA LYS A 40 -19.20 0.77 -19.54
C LYS A 40 -17.68 0.91 -19.49
N LEU A 41 -17.21 2.16 -19.45
CA LEU A 41 -15.79 2.46 -19.29
C LEU A 41 -15.27 1.90 -17.97
N ALA A 42 -14.27 1.02 -18.04
CA ALA A 42 -13.55 0.55 -16.87
C ALA A 42 -12.56 1.62 -16.38
N ARG A 43 -12.48 1.82 -15.07
CA ARG A 43 -11.52 2.73 -14.41
C ARG A 43 -10.71 1.96 -13.40
N VAL A 44 -9.38 1.97 -13.55
CA VAL A 44 -8.45 1.22 -12.70
C VAL A 44 -7.39 2.15 -12.16
N VAL A 45 -7.21 2.17 -10.84
CA VAL A 45 -6.04 2.77 -10.19
C VAL A 45 -5.15 1.65 -9.66
N TYR A 46 -3.84 1.76 -9.87
CA TYR A 46 -2.87 0.75 -9.44
C TYR A 46 -1.59 1.41 -8.96
N ALA A 47 -0.80 0.63 -8.22
CA ALA A 47 0.48 1.02 -7.66
C ALA A 47 1.34 -0.22 -7.46
N ARG A 48 2.60 -0.02 -7.10
CA ARG A 48 3.54 -1.11 -6.75
C ARG A 48 4.36 -0.76 -5.51
N ASP A 49 5.03 -1.78 -4.96
CA ASP A 49 6.09 -1.60 -3.97
C ASP A 49 7.46 -1.35 -4.66
N THR A 50 8.53 -1.44 -3.87
CA THR A 50 9.92 -1.19 -4.30
C THR A 50 10.61 -2.40 -4.91
N ARG A 51 9.92 -3.52 -5.16
CA ARG A 51 10.55 -4.71 -5.74
C ARG A 51 11.14 -4.43 -7.14
N PRO A 52 12.31 -5.01 -7.47
CA PRO A 52 12.95 -4.79 -8.77
C PRO A 52 12.12 -5.25 -9.99
N SER A 53 11.27 -6.28 -9.82
CA SER A 53 10.36 -6.74 -10.88
C SER A 53 9.17 -5.80 -11.13
N GLY A 54 8.94 -4.84 -10.22
CA GLY A 54 7.77 -3.97 -10.23
C GLY A 54 7.55 -3.22 -11.54
N PRO A 55 8.55 -2.52 -12.11
CA PRO A 55 8.40 -1.82 -13.39
C PRO A 55 7.94 -2.73 -14.54
N ALA A 56 8.51 -3.93 -14.65
CA ALA A 56 8.14 -4.88 -15.72
C ALA A 56 6.71 -5.41 -15.54
N LEU A 57 6.29 -5.68 -14.30
CA LEU A 57 4.92 -6.12 -14.01
C LEU A 57 3.89 -5.01 -14.22
N VAL A 58 4.25 -3.75 -13.94
CA VAL A 58 3.40 -2.59 -14.25
C VAL A 58 3.22 -2.44 -15.76
N ALA A 59 4.28 -2.58 -16.55
CA ALA A 59 4.16 -2.53 -18.01
C ALA A 59 3.22 -3.63 -18.54
N ALA A 60 3.36 -4.87 -18.04
CA ALA A 60 2.46 -5.96 -18.42
C ALA A 60 0.99 -5.73 -18.00
N LEU A 61 0.76 -5.08 -16.84
CA LEU A 61 -0.58 -4.66 -16.43
C LEU A 61 -1.13 -3.58 -17.36
N GLU A 62 -0.33 -2.57 -17.70
CA GLU A 62 -0.69 -1.47 -18.60
C GLU A 62 -1.06 -2.00 -20.00
N ASP A 63 -0.34 -2.99 -20.53
CA ASP A 63 -0.69 -3.67 -21.79
C ASP A 63 -2.09 -4.31 -21.71
N GLY A 64 -2.41 -4.99 -20.61
CA GLY A 64 -3.73 -5.57 -20.38
C GLY A 64 -4.84 -4.52 -20.25
N LEU A 65 -4.58 -3.44 -19.52
CA LEU A 65 -5.54 -2.33 -19.38
C LEU A 65 -5.80 -1.62 -20.72
N MET A 66 -4.75 -1.41 -21.52
CA MET A 66 -4.85 -0.83 -22.85
C MET A 66 -5.64 -1.72 -23.80
N ALA A 67 -5.36 -3.03 -23.80
CA ALA A 67 -6.10 -3.99 -24.63
C ALA A 67 -7.61 -4.03 -24.31
N MET A 68 -7.98 -3.74 -23.06
CA MET A 68 -9.38 -3.68 -22.60
C MET A 68 -10.01 -2.29 -22.76
N GLY A 69 -9.28 -1.28 -23.23
CA GLY A 69 -9.78 0.09 -23.35
C GLY A 69 -10.11 0.75 -22.01
N ALA A 70 -9.43 0.36 -20.93
CA ALA A 70 -9.68 0.91 -19.60
C ALA A 70 -9.00 2.27 -19.40
N GLU A 71 -9.66 3.18 -18.67
CA GLU A 71 -9.04 4.38 -18.14
C GLU A 71 -8.20 4.00 -16.91
N ALA A 72 -6.91 4.31 -16.95
CA ALA A 72 -5.92 3.80 -16.02
C ALA A 72 -5.18 4.93 -15.31
N ARG A 73 -5.07 4.85 -13.97
CA ARG A 73 -4.29 5.77 -13.14
C ARG A 73 -3.14 5.02 -12.47
N ASN A 74 -1.92 5.27 -12.94
CA ASN A 74 -0.70 4.84 -12.27
C ASN A 74 -0.44 5.74 -11.06
N ALA A 75 -0.54 5.20 -9.85
CA ALA A 75 -0.22 5.90 -8.60
C ALA A 75 1.24 5.67 -8.15
N GLY A 76 2.08 5.06 -9.00
CA GLY A 76 3.52 4.94 -8.77
C GLY A 76 3.88 3.96 -7.65
N VAL A 77 4.82 4.39 -6.81
CA VAL A 77 5.41 3.57 -5.73
C VAL A 77 4.85 4.04 -4.39
N ILE A 78 3.76 3.40 -3.95
CA ILE A 78 3.06 3.74 -2.71
C ILE A 78 2.74 2.48 -1.89
N THR A 79 2.43 2.67 -0.61
CA THR A 79 2.11 1.56 0.28
C THR A 79 0.75 0.92 -0.07
N ALA A 80 0.55 -0.35 0.31
CA ALA A 80 -0.74 -1.01 0.12
C ALA A 80 -1.92 -0.25 0.79
N PRO A 81 -1.81 0.29 2.01
CA PRO A 81 -2.87 1.14 2.58
C PRO A 81 -3.17 2.39 1.75
N MET A 82 -2.16 3.02 1.14
CA MET A 82 -2.35 4.21 0.32
C MET A 82 -3.15 3.91 -0.96
N ILE A 83 -2.88 2.81 -1.65
CA ILE A 83 -3.68 2.45 -2.83
C ILE A 83 -5.13 2.11 -2.45
N HIS A 84 -5.35 1.47 -1.30
CA HIS A 84 -6.70 1.25 -0.76
C HIS A 84 -7.42 2.57 -0.42
N TYR A 85 -6.69 3.55 0.12
CA TYR A 85 -7.21 4.89 0.36
C TYR A 85 -7.66 5.55 -0.95
N LEU A 86 -6.82 5.53 -1.98
CA LEU A 86 -7.14 6.13 -3.28
C LEU A 86 -8.39 5.49 -3.89
N VAL A 87 -8.49 4.15 -3.90
CA VAL A 87 -9.67 3.44 -4.39
C VAL A 87 -10.93 3.91 -3.65
N ARG A 88 -10.89 4.03 -2.33
CA ARG A 88 -12.05 4.46 -1.54
C ARG A 88 -12.39 5.94 -1.77
N ALA A 89 -11.39 6.81 -1.78
CA ALA A 89 -11.57 8.25 -2.00
C ALA A 89 -12.18 8.54 -3.38
N ILE A 90 -11.66 7.90 -4.44
CA ILE A 90 -12.18 8.03 -5.81
C ILE A 90 -13.68 7.63 -5.88
N ASN A 91 -14.03 6.47 -5.32
CA ASN A 91 -15.38 5.93 -5.43
C ASN A 91 -16.41 6.57 -4.50
N THR A 92 -15.99 7.38 -3.54
CA THR A 92 -16.89 8.10 -2.62
C THR A 92 -16.90 9.61 -2.85
N LYS A 93 -16.09 10.12 -3.78
CA LYS A 93 -15.97 11.54 -4.09
C LYS A 93 -17.31 12.15 -4.48
N GLY A 94 -17.65 13.28 -3.85
CA GLY A 94 -18.92 14.00 -4.10
C GLY A 94 -20.16 13.31 -3.50
N THR A 95 -20.00 12.20 -2.78
CA THR A 95 -21.10 11.54 -2.05
C THR A 95 -21.11 11.99 -0.58
N LYS A 96 -22.20 11.69 0.14
CA LYS A 96 -22.28 11.89 1.60
C LYS A 96 -21.21 11.12 2.38
N ASP A 97 -20.67 10.05 1.80
CA ASP A 97 -19.69 9.15 2.40
C ASP A 97 -18.26 9.45 1.92
N SER A 98 -18.02 10.67 1.39
CA SER A 98 -16.73 11.10 0.87
C SER A 98 -15.59 10.82 1.86
N TYR A 99 -14.62 10.03 1.42
CA TYR A 99 -13.55 9.57 2.29
C TYR A 99 -12.39 10.55 2.42
N GLY A 100 -12.27 11.55 1.54
CA GLY A 100 -11.18 12.52 1.51
C GLY A 100 -10.70 12.77 0.08
N ASP A 101 -9.65 13.58 -0.05
CA ASP A 101 -9.07 13.90 -1.35
C ASP A 101 -8.36 12.68 -1.95
N ASP A 102 -8.62 12.38 -3.21
CA ASP A 102 -8.07 11.22 -3.93
C ASP A 102 -6.61 11.43 -4.39
N THR A 103 -5.77 11.89 -3.47
CA THR A 103 -4.34 12.20 -3.66
C THR A 103 -3.49 11.60 -2.53
N GLU A 104 -2.18 11.47 -2.76
CA GLU A 104 -1.25 11.09 -1.69
C GLU A 104 -1.23 12.13 -0.56
N GLU A 105 -1.28 13.41 -0.89
CA GLU A 105 -1.39 14.49 0.09
C GLU A 105 -2.68 14.36 0.93
N GLY A 106 -3.80 13.99 0.31
CA GLY A 106 -5.06 13.71 1.00
C GLY A 106 -4.93 12.58 2.02
N TYR A 107 -4.18 11.52 1.68
CA TYR A 107 -3.85 10.44 2.61
C TYR A 107 -3.09 10.99 3.83
N TYR A 108 -1.96 11.68 3.62
CA TYR A 108 -1.13 12.17 4.71
C TYR A 108 -1.90 13.17 5.59
N THR A 109 -2.56 14.15 4.98
CA THR A 109 -3.33 15.18 5.67
C THR A 109 -4.46 14.59 6.51
N LYS A 110 -5.21 13.63 5.97
CA LYS A 110 -6.30 12.98 6.70
C LYS A 110 -5.79 12.30 7.97
N PHE A 111 -4.76 11.47 7.84
CA PHE A 111 -4.24 10.70 8.98
C PHE A 111 -3.52 11.59 9.99
N SER A 112 -2.72 12.56 9.54
CA SER A 112 -2.02 13.45 10.45
C SER A 112 -2.96 14.38 11.20
N SER A 113 -4.01 14.90 10.54
CA SER A 113 -4.97 15.81 11.19
C SER A 113 -5.74 15.07 12.28
N ALA A 114 -6.25 13.87 11.98
CA ALA A 114 -6.94 13.04 12.97
C ALA A 114 -6.03 12.67 14.15
N PHE A 115 -4.75 12.36 13.90
CA PHE A 115 -3.79 12.08 14.96
C PHE A 115 -3.51 13.32 15.82
N ASN A 116 -3.28 14.48 15.20
CA ASN A 116 -3.00 15.74 15.88
C ASN A 116 -4.18 16.18 16.76
N GLU A 117 -5.42 15.99 16.29
CA GLU A 117 -6.62 16.24 17.09
C GLU A 117 -6.72 15.28 18.29
N LEU A 118 -6.47 13.98 18.08
CA LEU A 118 -6.52 12.97 19.14
C LEU A 118 -5.52 13.23 20.29
N ILE A 119 -4.36 13.79 19.96
CA ILE A 119 -3.28 14.04 20.91
C ILE A 119 -3.22 15.50 21.39
N ALA A 120 -4.15 16.35 20.95
CA ALA A 120 -4.21 17.75 21.36
C ALA A 120 -4.24 17.87 22.90
N GLY A 121 -3.39 18.75 23.46
CA GLY A 121 -3.28 18.97 24.90
C GLY A 121 -2.53 17.89 25.69
N ARG A 122 -2.04 16.82 25.03
CA ARG A 122 -1.21 15.79 25.69
C ARG A 122 0.26 16.25 25.79
N PRO A 123 1.03 15.72 26.77
CA PRO A 123 2.44 16.05 26.88
C PRO A 123 3.24 15.59 25.65
N PRO A 124 4.38 16.25 25.36
CA PRO A 124 5.29 15.87 24.28
C PRO A 124 5.70 14.39 24.39
N ARG A 125 5.79 13.73 23.23
CA ARG A 125 6.14 12.31 23.15
C ARG A 125 7.64 12.14 22.90
N SER A 126 8.22 11.10 23.47
CA SER A 126 9.55 10.64 23.06
C SER A 126 9.53 10.25 21.57
N PRO A 127 10.67 10.37 20.86
CA PRO A 127 10.78 9.91 19.49
C PRO A 127 10.37 8.44 19.33
N LEU A 128 9.64 8.16 18.25
CA LEU A 128 9.29 6.81 17.84
C LEU A 128 10.27 6.35 16.77
N VAL A 129 11.03 5.30 17.07
CA VAL A 129 11.89 4.62 16.08
C VAL A 129 11.04 3.63 15.28
N ILE A 130 11.09 3.71 13.94
CA ILE A 130 10.35 2.85 13.02
C ILE A 130 11.33 2.10 12.11
N ASP A 131 11.39 0.78 12.29
CA ASP A 131 12.00 -0.13 11.31
C ASP A 131 11.13 -0.20 10.05
N CYS A 132 11.63 0.36 8.94
CA CYS A 132 10.91 0.43 7.67
C CYS A 132 11.17 -0.79 6.75
N ALA A 133 11.88 -1.81 7.25
CA ALA A 133 12.16 -3.08 6.55
C ALA A 133 12.81 -2.93 5.16
N ASN A 134 13.45 -1.79 4.90
CA ASN A 134 13.95 -1.39 3.58
C ASN A 134 12.87 -1.48 2.50
N GLY A 135 11.61 -1.21 2.84
CA GLY A 135 10.47 -1.30 1.94
C GLY A 135 9.87 0.05 1.56
N VAL A 136 8.79 0.00 0.77
CA VAL A 136 8.02 1.18 0.34
C VAL A 136 7.47 2.03 1.50
N GLY A 137 7.39 1.46 2.71
CA GLY A 137 7.05 2.20 3.92
C GLY A 137 8.07 3.29 4.29
N ALA A 138 9.35 3.13 3.94
CA ALA A 138 10.41 4.10 4.27
C ALA A 138 10.16 5.51 3.66
N PRO A 139 9.96 5.65 2.34
CA PRO A 139 9.67 6.97 1.76
C PRO A 139 8.33 7.53 2.24
N ALA A 140 7.31 6.68 2.43
CA ALA A 140 6.00 7.12 2.92
C ALA A 140 6.06 7.64 4.37
N ALA A 141 6.76 6.92 5.25
CA ALA A 141 6.97 7.32 6.65
C ALA A 141 7.79 8.61 6.75
N LYS A 142 8.75 8.83 5.84
CA LYS A 142 9.53 10.07 5.77
C LYS A 142 8.69 11.29 5.39
N ILE A 143 7.66 11.11 4.56
CA ILE A 143 6.71 12.19 4.25
C ILE A 143 5.80 12.41 5.46
N LEU A 144 5.20 11.34 5.99
CA LEU A 144 4.31 11.40 7.15
C LEU A 144 4.96 12.05 8.38
N SER A 145 6.26 11.80 8.61
CA SER A 145 6.97 12.39 9.76
C SER A 145 6.99 13.92 9.73
N ARG A 146 6.95 14.55 8.55
CA ARG A 146 6.85 16.01 8.42
C ARG A 146 5.50 16.53 8.90
N TYR A 147 4.43 15.79 8.62
CA TYR A 147 3.07 16.15 9.07
C TYR A 147 2.88 15.94 10.58
N LEU A 148 3.71 15.09 11.19
CA LEU A 148 3.63 14.73 12.61
C LEU A 148 4.75 15.34 13.46
N GLN A 149 5.68 16.10 12.89
CA GLN A 149 6.93 16.53 13.55
C GLN A 149 6.73 17.23 14.90
N ASN A 150 5.64 17.97 15.07
CA ASN A 150 5.33 18.71 16.30
C ASN A 150 4.58 17.86 17.35
N SER A 151 4.08 16.69 16.96
CA SER A 151 3.16 15.85 17.72
C SER A 151 3.80 14.53 18.13
N LEU A 152 4.57 13.94 17.22
CA LEU A 152 5.29 12.69 17.39
C LEU A 152 6.57 12.75 16.55
N PRO A 153 7.73 13.01 17.17
CA PRO A 153 9.01 12.88 16.49
C PRO A 153 9.20 11.43 16.02
N ILE A 154 9.62 11.24 14.78
CA ILE A 154 9.79 9.90 14.18
C ILE A 154 11.23 9.78 13.67
N GLU A 155 11.89 8.69 14.07
CA GLU A 155 13.20 8.28 13.60
C GLU A 155 13.03 7.03 12.74
N LEU A 156 13.57 7.03 11.52
CA LEU A 156 13.38 5.94 10.58
C LEU A 156 14.66 5.12 10.45
N GLU A 157 14.52 3.80 10.55
CA GLU A 157 15.60 2.85 10.43
C GLU A 157 15.30 1.83 9.34
N ASN A 158 16.36 1.17 8.84
CA ASN A 158 16.28 0.23 7.71
C ASN A 158 15.49 0.85 6.54
N THR A 159 16.05 1.93 5.97
CA THR A 159 15.41 2.75 4.92
C THR A 159 16.03 2.55 3.53
N ALA A 160 16.85 1.53 3.33
CA ALA A 160 17.57 1.24 2.09
C ALA A 160 16.65 0.59 1.03
N PHE A 161 15.54 1.25 0.69
CA PHE A 161 14.47 0.70 -0.16
C PHE A 161 14.83 0.59 -1.65
N ASP A 162 15.94 1.19 -2.05
CA ASP A 162 16.52 1.18 -3.38
C ASP A 162 17.69 0.19 -3.52
N ILE A 163 18.09 -0.50 -2.44
CA ILE A 163 19.17 -1.48 -2.45
C ILE A 163 18.62 -2.89 -2.71
N PRO A 164 18.98 -3.54 -3.83
CA PRO A 164 18.56 -4.91 -4.10
C PRO A 164 18.94 -5.88 -2.98
N GLY A 165 17.99 -6.71 -2.56
CA GLY A 165 18.18 -7.68 -1.48
C GLY A 165 18.08 -7.12 -0.07
N ALA A 166 17.91 -5.81 0.12
CA ALA A 166 17.73 -5.21 1.44
C ALA A 166 16.31 -5.41 2.01
N LEU A 167 15.29 -5.49 1.14
CA LEU A 167 13.88 -5.64 1.52
C LEU A 167 13.68 -6.85 2.44
N ASN A 168 13.17 -6.60 3.65
CA ASN A 168 12.92 -7.60 4.71
C ASN A 168 14.14 -8.44 5.12
N ASN A 169 15.36 -8.01 4.78
CA ASN A 169 16.57 -8.75 5.13
C ASN A 169 16.97 -8.49 6.59
N ALA A 170 16.81 -9.48 7.45
CA ALA A 170 17.12 -9.43 8.89
C ALA A 170 16.46 -8.26 9.65
N CYS A 171 15.33 -7.75 9.15
CA CYS A 171 14.57 -6.63 9.71
C CYS A 171 13.09 -6.76 9.33
N GLY A 172 12.26 -5.84 9.83
CA GLY A 172 10.84 -5.77 9.55
C GLY A 172 9.96 -6.59 10.48
N ALA A 173 8.65 -6.38 10.37
CA ALA A 173 7.66 -6.94 11.27
C ALA A 173 7.72 -8.48 11.35
N ASP A 174 7.81 -9.16 10.21
CA ASP A 174 7.86 -10.63 10.17
C ASP A 174 9.14 -11.17 10.83
N PHE A 175 10.30 -10.56 10.57
CA PHE A 175 11.54 -10.96 11.21
C PHE A 175 11.44 -10.86 12.73
N VAL A 176 11.01 -9.70 13.25
CA VAL A 176 10.88 -9.47 14.70
C VAL A 176 9.85 -10.43 15.31
N LYS A 177 8.70 -10.62 14.65
CA LYS A 177 7.64 -11.50 15.15
C LYS A 177 8.07 -12.96 15.22
N VAL A 178 8.73 -13.46 14.19
CA VAL A 178 9.15 -14.87 14.10
C VAL A 178 10.35 -15.15 15.01
N ASN A 179 11.34 -14.26 15.02
CA ASN A 179 12.60 -14.48 15.74
C ASN A 179 12.59 -13.95 17.17
N GLN A 180 11.57 -13.16 17.54
CA GLN A 180 11.40 -12.53 18.87
C GLN A 180 12.66 -11.80 19.34
N LYS A 181 13.32 -11.09 18.42
CA LYS A 181 14.54 -10.32 18.70
C LYS A 181 14.57 -9.04 17.88
N LEU A 182 15.37 -8.09 18.34
CA LEU A 182 15.64 -6.87 17.58
C LEU A 182 16.34 -7.22 16.25
N PRO A 183 16.07 -6.47 15.17
CA PRO A 183 16.92 -6.47 13.99
C PRO A 183 18.38 -6.23 14.39
N PRO A 184 19.37 -6.95 13.83
CA PRO A 184 20.77 -6.76 14.19
C PRO A 184 21.26 -5.32 14.01
N SER A 185 20.71 -4.60 13.03
CA SER A 185 20.99 -3.17 12.80
C SER A 185 20.54 -2.26 13.94
N LEU A 186 19.63 -2.71 14.81
CA LEU A 186 19.02 -1.91 15.88
C LEU A 186 19.51 -2.27 17.28
N VAL A 187 20.42 -3.23 17.43
CA VAL A 187 20.89 -3.69 18.76
C VAL A 187 21.58 -2.57 19.56
N ASN A 188 22.24 -1.65 18.86
CA ASN A 188 22.94 -0.51 19.48
C ASN A 188 22.13 0.80 19.45
N THR A 189 20.93 0.79 18.86
CA THR A 189 20.06 1.96 18.86
C THR A 189 19.57 2.16 20.30
N ARG A 190 19.69 3.38 20.82
CA ARG A 190 19.24 3.72 22.19
C ARG A 190 17.71 3.72 22.26
N LEU A 191 17.12 2.53 22.25
CA LEU A 191 15.71 2.36 22.59
C LEU A 191 15.59 2.59 24.09
N LEU A 192 14.90 3.66 24.49
CA LEU A 192 14.56 3.86 25.90
C LEU A 192 13.78 2.63 26.35
N PRO A 193 14.15 1.98 27.46
CA PRO A 193 13.31 0.93 28.03
C PRO A 193 11.93 1.54 28.25
N LEU A 194 10.87 0.81 27.86
CA LEU A 194 9.51 1.15 28.25
C LEU A 194 9.54 1.29 29.76
N SER A 195 9.41 2.52 30.28
CA SER A 195 9.21 2.71 31.71
C SER A 195 8.00 1.88 32.07
N SER A 196 8.21 0.89 32.95
CA SER A 196 7.10 0.14 33.51
C SER A 196 6.11 1.17 34.03
N ALA A 197 4.95 1.28 33.39
CA ALA A 197 3.86 2.05 33.94
C ALA A 197 3.52 1.39 35.27
N SER A 198 4.05 1.95 36.35
CA SER A 198 3.66 1.59 37.70
C SER A 198 2.15 1.83 37.78
N SER A 199 1.44 0.72 37.97
CA SER A 199 0.00 0.59 38.22
C SER A 199 -0.52 1.59 39.25
#